data_AF-A0A9N9YFC0-F1
#
_entry.id   AF-A0A9N9YFC0-F1
#
_cell.length_a   1.000
_cell.length_b   1.000
_cell.length_c   1.000
_cell.angle_alpha   90.00
_cell.angle_beta   90.00
_cell.angle_gamma   90.00
#
_symmetry.space_group_name_H-M   'P 1'
#
loop_
_entity.id
_entity.type
_entity.pdbx_description
1 polymer ?
#
loop_
_entity_poly.entity_id
_entity_poly.type
_entity_poly.pdbx_seq_one_letter_code
_entity_poly.pdbx_strand_id
1 'polypeptide(L)'
;AAGVAMWIPVFPVDTVKSRLQTAEGNVSIGGVVRELYGKGGFKAFFPGFGPALTRAVPANAATFLGVELAHQFMNKSFGELKK
;
A
#
# COMPACT_ATOMS: atom_id res chain seq x y z
N ALA A 1 -1.20 -1.86 -11.08
CA ALA A 1 -2.50 -1.19 -10.85
C ALA A 1 -3.35 -1.89 -9.79
N ALA A 2 -3.64 -3.20 -9.91
CA ALA A 2 -4.49 -3.93 -8.95
C ALA A 2 -4.04 -3.85 -7.48
N GLY A 3 -2.72 -3.97 -7.21
CA GLY A 3 -2.18 -3.86 -5.85
C GLY A 3 -2.30 -2.47 -5.21
N VAL A 4 -2.43 -1.39 -6.00
CA VAL A 4 -2.69 -0.05 -5.45
C VAL A 4 -4.18 0.18 -5.29
N ALA A 5 -5.00 -0.35 -6.20
CA ALA A 5 -6.45 -0.24 -6.15
C ALA A 5 -7.04 -0.90 -4.88
N MET A 6 -6.50 -2.05 -4.44
CA MET A 6 -6.96 -2.69 -3.20
C MET A 6 -6.68 -1.87 -1.94
N TRP A 7 -5.65 -1.01 -1.96
CA TRP A 7 -5.28 -0.19 -0.80
C TRP A 7 -6.20 1.03 -0.64
N ILE A 8 -6.93 1.45 -1.69
CA ILE A 8 -7.81 2.62 -1.65
C ILE A 8 -8.91 2.51 -0.57
N PRO A 9 -9.68 1.41 -0.47
CA PRO A 9 -10.67 1.27 0.59
C PRO A 9 -10.06 0.95 1.97
N VAL A 10 -8.84 0.40 2.02
CA VAL A 10 -8.19 -0.02 3.27
C VAL A 10 -7.49 1.16 3.97
N PHE A 11 -6.87 2.06 3.20
CA PHE A 11 -6.18 3.26 3.70
C PHE A 11 -6.97 4.10 4.72
N PRO A 12 -8.26 4.44 4.49
CA PRO A 12 -9.01 5.24 5.44
C PRO A 12 -9.23 4.50 6.77
N VAL A 13 -9.46 3.18 6.72
CA VAL A 13 -9.64 2.35 7.92
C VAL A 13 -8.33 2.26 8.71
N ASP A 14 -7.22 2.00 8.02
CA ASP A 14 -5.89 1.93 8.63
C ASP A 14 -5.45 3.28 9.22
N THR A 15 -5.79 4.38 8.56
CA THR A 15 -5.49 5.73 9.06
C THR A 15 -6.25 6.02 10.35
N VAL A 16 -7.56 5.69 10.41
CA VAL A 16 -8.36 5.86 11.63
C VAL A 16 -7.84 4.96 12.75
N LYS A 17 -7.50 3.69 12.44
CA LYS A 17 -6.93 2.76 13.41
C LYS A 17 -5.59 3.24 13.95
N SER A 18 -4.67 3.66 13.09
CA SER A 18 -3.36 4.16 13.49
C SER A 18 -3.50 5.38 14.42
N ARG A 19 -4.42 6.29 14.10
CA ARG A 19 -4.69 7.47 14.93
C ARG A 19 -5.28 7.13 16.28
N LEU A 20 -6.20 6.16 16.34
CA LEU A 20 -6.73 5.64 17.60
C LEU A 20 -5.63 5.02 18.47
N GLN A 21 -4.69 4.28 17.86
CA GLN A 21 -3.58 3.65 18.58
C GLN A 21 -2.54 4.66 19.09
N THR A 22 -2.38 5.80 18.41
CA THR A 22 -1.44 6.86 18.82
C THR A 22 -2.06 7.95 19.69
N ALA A 23 -3.38 7.96 19.82
CA ALA A 23 -4.07 8.99 20.58
C ALA A 23 -3.94 8.73 22.08
N GLU A 24 -3.60 9.76 22.82
CA GLU A 24 -3.54 9.72 24.27
C GLU A 24 -4.96 9.94 24.84
N GLY A 25 -5.39 9.04 25.72
CA GLY A 25 -6.73 9.06 26.33
C GLY A 25 -7.78 8.20 25.60
N ASN A 26 -9.01 8.22 26.11
CA ASN A 26 -10.12 7.45 25.55
C ASN A 26 -10.78 8.20 24.40
N VAL A 27 -10.17 8.12 23.21
CA VAL A 27 -10.75 8.64 21.97
C VAL A 27 -11.70 7.61 21.33
N SER A 28 -12.86 8.09 20.89
CA SER A 28 -13.79 7.25 20.13
C SER A 28 -13.47 7.29 18.64
N ILE A 29 -13.85 6.22 17.92
CA ILE A 29 -13.72 6.13 16.46
C ILE A 29 -14.38 7.34 15.79
N GLY A 30 -15.58 7.73 16.21
CA GLY A 30 -16.30 8.88 15.67
C GLY A 30 -15.60 10.21 15.93
N GLY A 31 -14.92 10.35 17.09
CA GLY A 31 -14.10 11.52 17.41
C GLY A 31 -12.93 11.67 16.45
N VAL A 32 -12.19 10.57 16.21
CA VAL A 32 -11.06 10.56 15.28
C VAL A 32 -11.49 10.85 13.85
N VAL A 33 -12.61 10.28 13.38
CA VAL A 33 -13.15 10.56 12.05
C VAL A 33 -13.53 12.04 11.90
N ARG A 34 -14.19 12.63 12.91
CA ARG A 34 -14.56 14.05 12.92
C ARG A 34 -13.33 14.96 12.95
N GLU A 35 -12.32 14.60 13.72
CA GLU A 35 -11.06 15.33 13.80
C GLU A 35 -10.31 15.29 12.46
N LEU A 36 -10.18 14.12 11.84
CA LEU A 36 -9.56 13.97 10.52
C LEU A 36 -10.27 14.83 9.47
N TYR A 37 -11.60 14.74 9.44
CA TYR A 37 -12.40 15.49 8.50
C TYR A 37 -12.29 17.01 8.74
N GLY A 38 -12.20 17.45 10.00
CA GLY A 38 -11.97 18.86 10.34
C GLY A 38 -10.58 19.39 9.96
N LYS A 39 -9.55 18.53 9.96
CA LYS A 39 -8.16 18.91 9.64
C LYS A 39 -7.89 19.02 8.14
N GLY A 40 -8.57 18.24 7.30
CA GLY A 40 -8.29 18.23 5.86
C GLY A 40 -9.33 17.50 5.01
N GLY A 41 -10.54 17.33 5.53
CA GLY A 41 -11.64 16.64 4.86
C GLY A 41 -11.29 15.21 4.46
N PHE A 42 -11.80 14.77 3.31
CA PHE A 42 -11.59 13.42 2.81
C PHE A 42 -10.12 13.12 2.48
N LYS A 43 -9.30 14.13 2.15
CA LYS A 43 -7.87 13.96 1.86
C LYS A 43 -7.06 13.57 3.11
N ALA A 44 -7.53 13.94 4.30
CA ALA A 44 -6.86 13.60 5.55
C ALA A 44 -6.85 12.09 5.85
N PHE A 45 -7.75 11.32 5.22
CA PHE A 45 -7.82 9.86 5.31
C PHE A 45 -6.81 9.14 4.41
N PHE A 46 -6.11 9.88 3.55
CA PHE A 46 -5.10 9.38 2.62
C PHE A 46 -3.78 10.14 2.76
N PRO A 47 -3.20 10.22 3.98
CA PRO A 47 -1.98 10.98 4.21
C PRO A 47 -0.85 10.41 3.34
N GLY A 48 -0.32 11.23 2.43
CA GLY A 48 0.82 10.84 1.59
C GLY A 48 0.48 9.87 0.45
N PHE A 49 -0.76 9.81 -0.03
CA PHE A 49 -1.14 8.97 -1.18
C PHE A 49 -0.31 9.22 -2.44
N GLY A 50 0.06 10.48 -2.71
CA GLY A 50 0.96 10.85 -3.82
C GLY A 50 2.35 10.20 -3.69
N PRO A 51 3.10 10.48 -2.61
CA PRO A 51 4.38 9.81 -2.34
C PRO A 51 4.30 8.27 -2.29
N ALA A 52 3.20 7.71 -1.76
CA ALA A 52 2.98 6.27 -1.71
C ALA A 52 2.81 5.65 -3.11
N LEU A 53 2.07 6.31 -4.00
CA LEU A 53 1.93 5.92 -5.41
C LEU A 53 3.27 5.98 -6.15
N THR A 54 4.03 7.07 -5.97
CA THR A 54 5.35 7.24 -6.61
C THR A 54 6.33 6.16 -6.19
N ARG A 55 6.29 5.71 -4.92
CA ARG A 55 7.12 4.58 -4.45
C ARG A 55 6.60 3.21 -4.93
N ALA A 56 5.28 3.03 -5.00
CA ALA A 56 4.68 1.75 -5.37
C ALA A 56 4.95 1.38 -6.84
N VAL A 57 5.07 2.36 -7.74
CA VAL A 57 5.32 2.10 -9.16
C VAL A 57 6.71 1.45 -9.40
N PRO A 58 7.84 2.03 -8.94
CA PRO A 58 9.15 1.40 -9.07
C PRO A 58 9.26 0.07 -8.33
N ALA A 59 8.71 -0.03 -7.12
CA ALA A 59 8.76 -1.26 -6.32
C ALA A 59 8.06 -2.43 -7.03
N ASN A 60 6.85 -2.21 -7.54
CA ASN A 60 6.10 -3.23 -8.27
C ASN A 60 6.78 -3.59 -9.61
N ALA A 61 7.41 -2.62 -10.27
CA ALA A 61 8.18 -2.88 -11.49
C ALA A 61 9.41 -3.76 -11.22
N ALA A 62 10.14 -3.49 -10.12
CA ALA A 62 11.29 -4.31 -9.72
C ALA A 62 10.90 -5.75 -9.39
N THR A 63 9.75 -5.95 -8.71
CA THR A 63 9.22 -7.30 -8.45
C THR A 63 8.91 -8.04 -9.76
N PHE A 64 8.27 -7.37 -10.72
CA PHE A 64 7.96 -7.98 -12.01
C PHE A 64 9.23 -8.38 -12.77
N LEU A 65 10.23 -7.50 -12.76
CA LEU A 65 11.53 -7.77 -13.37
C LEU A 65 12.25 -8.97 -12.69
N GLY A 66 12.23 -9.03 -11.36
CA GLY A 66 12.83 -10.13 -10.61
C GLY A 66 12.17 -11.48 -10.91
N VAL A 67 10.83 -11.50 -11.00
CA VAL A 67 10.07 -12.71 -11.36
C VAL A 67 10.39 -13.14 -12.80
N GLU A 68 10.42 -12.20 -13.75
CA GLU A 68 10.75 -12.47 -15.15
C GLU A 68 12.15 -13.09 -15.28
N LEU A 69 13.14 -12.49 -14.62
CA LEU A 69 14.53 -13.01 -14.63
C LEU A 69 14.62 -14.39 -13.98
N ALA A 70 13.94 -14.61 -12.86
CA ALA A 70 13.92 -15.91 -12.19
C ALA A 70 13.25 -16.98 -13.07
N HIS A 71 12.14 -16.65 -13.74
CA HIS A 71 11.47 -17.55 -14.69
C HIS A 71 12.36 -17.86 -15.90
N GLN A 72 13.03 -16.86 -16.48
CA GLN A 72 13.94 -17.06 -17.61
C GLN A 72 15.14 -17.93 -17.21
N PHE A 73 15.73 -17.69 -16.04
CA PHE A 73 16.83 -18.50 -15.52
C PHE A 73 16.41 -19.94 -15.28
N MET A 74 15.23 -20.15 -14.68
CA MET A 74 14.68 -21.48 -14.40
C MET A 74 14.37 -22.23 -15.68
N ASN A 75 13.73 -21.58 -16.66
CA ASN A 75 13.46 -22.18 -17.97
C ASN A 75 14.74 -22.52 -18.74
N LYS A 76 15.78 -21.70 -18.63
CA LYS A 76 17.07 -21.98 -19.26
C LYS A 76 17.77 -23.17 -18.61
N SER A 77 17.79 -23.21 -17.28
CA SER A 77 18.46 -24.27 -16.49
C SER A 77 17.75 -25.62 -16.61
N PHE A 78 16.42 -25.66 -16.52
CA PHE A 78 15.63 -26.89 -16.65
C PHE A 78 15.34 -27.29 -18.11
N GLY A 79 15.36 -26.32 -19.04
CA GLY A 79 15.24 -26.58 -20.48
C GLY A 79 16.48 -27.25 -21.07
N GLU A 80 17.68 -26.92 -20.57
CA GLU A 80 18.92 -27.62 -20.96
C GLU A 80 19.08 -29.00 -20.32
N LEU A 81 18.49 -29.24 -19.14
CA LEU A 81 18.45 -30.56 -18.49
C LEU A 81 17.55 -31.60 -19.18
N LYS A 82 16.76 -31.17 -20.19
CA LYS A 82 15.81 -32.02 -20.93
C LYS A 82 16.24 -32.30 -22.39
N LYS A 83 17.41 -31.82 -22.81
CA LYS A 83 18.07 -32.16 -24.09
C LYS A 83 19.19 -33.16 -23.83
#